data_AF-A0A8J8K6T9-F1
#
_entry.id   AF-A0A8J8K6T9-F1
#
_cell.length_a   1.000
_cell.length_b   1.000
_cell.length_c   1.000
_cell.angle_alpha   90.00
_cell.angle_beta   90.00
_cell.angle_gamma   90.00
#
_symmetry.space_group_name_H-M   'P 1'
#
loop_
_entity.id
_entity.type
_entity.pdbx_description
1 polymer ?
#
loop_
_entity_poly.entity_id
_entity_poly.type
_entity_poly.pdbx_seq_one_letter_code
_entity_poly.pdbx_strand_id
1 'polypeptide(L)'
;MATAGVEFTKKDPIERKGIENTQVKSIKLSTPLDKGSANLEGKINRTSLQLGMLFGKTYQFQVETYTTLPPQDKKKIKWKYKYHSLSQNKWIEHVSKVTGEVFSVLLNNKDICGRTLHVMAYINDSDNEGYLKIWHHNRFRWFNRKTFEAELKERTDAKMPWKVNQAGTSLCGMACIFYLFAKEQPEAYKKFAKDLFRTGEASHNNYTAKPSEEVLSKFINGDGFPVGCGGMPIVDFVTMASTRNTDNPKYKGGNEEVQAINWPWVVKNLSSKLLGYTNIKDKGTYNPVAAQSSTGLMYVEDRLNEIENYHNQGYKVILMVDSDLIQDIYDIDGMDYHWIVYDGGLNIEKPKSLIKKYFENLIMFDVYSWGSNPKDKSTGYLRKKISINHFKLNYYGYIICK
;
A
#
# COMPACT_ATOMS: atom_id res chain seq x y z
N MET A 1 15.65 28.38 13.51
CA MET A 1 16.31 28.61 12.21
C MET A 1 16.95 27.32 11.75
N ALA A 2 16.51 26.79 10.61
CA ALA A 2 17.21 25.79 9.79
C ALA A 2 16.48 25.74 8.42
N THR A 3 17.07 26.37 7.40
CA THR A 3 16.68 26.25 5.99
C THR A 3 17.36 25.02 5.41
N ALA A 4 16.72 23.86 5.52
CA ALA A 4 17.06 22.69 4.71
C ALA A 4 15.92 22.46 3.71
N GLY A 5 16.22 22.57 2.42
CA GLY A 5 15.28 22.29 1.32
C GLY A 5 14.78 23.51 0.53
N VAL A 6 15.28 24.72 0.81
CA VAL A 6 14.97 25.91 0.02
C VAL A 6 16.17 26.28 -0.85
N GLU A 7 16.07 26.02 -2.16
CA GLU A 7 16.99 26.59 -3.15
C GLU A 7 16.49 27.96 -3.58
N PHE A 8 17.24 29.00 -3.24
CA PHE A 8 17.06 30.33 -3.81
C PHE A 8 17.85 30.41 -5.11
N THR A 9 17.18 30.41 -6.26
CA THR A 9 17.84 30.79 -7.51
C THR A 9 18.02 32.30 -7.52
N LYS A 10 19.26 32.78 -7.41
CA LYS A 10 19.63 34.15 -7.78
C LYS A 10 19.80 34.19 -9.30
N LYS A 11 19.03 35.01 -10.00
CA LYS A 11 19.25 35.31 -11.42
C LYS A 11 19.69 36.77 -11.56
N ASP A 12 20.51 37.03 -12.57
CA ASP A 12 20.99 38.38 -12.86
C ASP A 12 19.85 39.26 -13.39
N PRO A 13 19.80 40.56 -13.04
CA PRO A 13 18.77 41.48 -13.53
C PRO A 13 18.83 41.62 -15.05
N ILE A 14 17.66 41.64 -15.70
CA ILE A 14 17.54 41.99 -17.12
C ILE A 14 16.96 43.41 -17.21
N GLU A 15 17.73 44.37 -17.72
CA GLU A 15 17.21 45.71 -18.02
C GLU A 15 16.29 45.68 -19.25
N ARG A 16 15.09 46.25 -19.15
CA ARG A 16 14.16 46.45 -20.28
C ARG A 16 13.46 47.81 -20.13
N LYS A 17 13.46 48.62 -21.20
CA LYS A 17 12.80 49.95 -21.24
C LYS A 17 11.27 49.81 -21.24
N GLY A 18 10.58 50.66 -20.48
CA GLY A 18 9.10 50.78 -20.45
C GLY A 18 8.40 49.97 -19.36
N ILE A 19 9.16 49.43 -18.42
CA ILE A 19 8.76 48.45 -17.42
C ILE A 19 9.02 49.05 -16.02
N GLU A 20 8.28 48.65 -14.98
CA GLU A 20 8.67 48.96 -13.59
C GLU A 20 10.16 48.64 -13.41
N ASN A 21 10.99 49.63 -13.03
CA ASN A 21 12.44 49.46 -12.87
C ASN A 21 12.82 48.48 -11.74
N THR A 22 11.84 47.95 -11.03
CA THR A 22 12.00 46.99 -9.96
C THR A 22 11.42 45.64 -10.35
N GLN A 23 12.06 44.60 -9.85
CA GLN A 23 11.69 43.20 -10.03
C GLN A 23 11.64 42.55 -8.64
N VAL A 24 10.79 41.54 -8.48
CA VAL A 24 10.86 40.68 -7.30
C VAL A 24 12.17 39.89 -7.38
N LYS A 25 13.06 40.07 -6.40
CA LYS A 25 14.37 39.41 -6.37
C LYS A 25 14.33 38.10 -5.61
N SER A 26 13.69 38.08 -4.44
CA SER A 26 13.49 36.86 -3.65
C SER A 26 12.11 36.83 -3.00
N ILE A 27 11.61 35.61 -2.81
CA ILE A 27 10.44 35.32 -2.01
C ILE A 27 10.82 34.34 -0.91
N LYS A 28 10.08 34.36 0.19
CA LYS A 28 10.22 33.41 1.30
C LYS A 28 8.89 32.75 1.61
N LEU A 29 8.97 31.56 2.19
CA LEU A 29 7.83 30.89 2.82
C LEU A 29 7.77 31.33 4.28
N SER A 30 6.64 31.90 4.70
CA SER A 30 6.41 32.32 6.09
C SER A 30 5.84 31.20 6.96
N THR A 31 5.10 30.26 6.36
CA THR A 31 4.51 29.14 7.10
C THR A 31 5.55 28.03 7.36
N PRO A 32 5.68 27.50 8.60
CA PRO A 32 6.59 26.40 8.88
C PRO A 32 6.26 25.13 8.08
N LEU A 33 7.32 24.50 7.56
CA LEU A 33 7.27 23.20 6.90
C LEU A 33 7.19 22.06 7.92
N ASP A 34 6.72 20.91 7.46
CA ASP A 34 6.52 19.72 8.29
C ASP A 34 7.53 18.64 7.93
N LYS A 35 7.87 17.82 8.94
CA LYS A 35 8.77 16.68 8.74
C LYS A 35 8.05 15.55 8.01
N GLY A 36 8.80 14.86 7.16
CA GLY A 36 8.44 13.60 6.51
C GLY A 36 9.69 12.90 6.02
N SER A 37 9.55 11.73 5.43
CA SER A 37 10.66 10.94 4.90
C SER A 37 11.50 11.74 3.89
N ALA A 38 12.82 11.68 4.03
CA ALA A 38 13.77 12.26 3.09
C ALA A 38 13.83 11.50 1.75
N ASN A 39 13.24 10.29 1.66
CA ASN A 39 13.20 9.46 0.45
C ASN A 39 14.59 9.19 -0.17
N LEU A 40 15.61 9.06 0.69
CA LEU A 40 17.00 8.79 0.29
C LEU A 40 17.21 7.33 -0.13
N GLU A 41 18.23 7.10 -0.96
CA GLU A 41 18.74 5.77 -1.32
C GLU A 41 19.59 5.19 -0.18
N GLY A 42 19.62 3.86 -0.07
CA GLY A 42 20.39 3.14 0.95
C GLY A 42 19.54 2.36 1.95
N LYS A 43 20.21 1.72 2.92
CA LYS A 43 19.53 0.88 3.92
C LYS A 43 18.52 1.69 4.73
N ILE A 44 17.38 1.05 4.97
CA ILE A 44 16.22 1.52 5.74
C ILE A 44 16.71 2.25 6.99
N ASN A 45 16.59 3.58 7.05
CA ASN A 45 16.85 4.31 8.28
C ASN A 45 15.84 5.43 8.49
N ARG A 46 15.38 5.53 9.73
CA ARG A 46 14.23 6.34 10.20
C ARG A 46 14.64 7.74 10.66
N THR A 47 15.90 8.09 10.51
CA THR A 47 16.47 9.36 10.99
C THR A 47 16.66 10.38 9.87
N SER A 48 16.43 10.00 8.60
CA SER A 48 16.50 10.91 7.46
C SER A 48 15.12 11.51 7.20
N LEU A 49 14.76 12.51 8.01
CA LEU A 49 13.58 13.34 7.77
C LEU A 49 13.97 14.58 6.96
N GLN A 50 13.10 15.02 6.07
CA GLN A 50 13.20 16.30 5.37
C GLN A 50 11.98 17.16 5.66
N LEU A 51 12.16 18.47 5.54
CA LEU A 51 11.07 19.44 5.58
C LEU A 51 10.33 19.45 4.25
N GLY A 52 9.02 19.60 4.30
CA GLY A 52 8.17 19.69 3.13
C GLY A 52 6.75 20.13 3.46
N MET A 53 5.99 20.39 2.40
CA MET A 53 4.59 20.75 2.47
C MET A 53 3.69 19.53 2.65
N LEU A 54 2.52 19.76 3.24
CA LEU A 54 1.50 18.76 3.48
C LEU A 54 0.23 19.06 2.69
N PHE A 55 -0.45 17.98 2.31
CA PHE A 55 -1.79 18.04 1.77
C PHE A 55 -2.76 18.63 2.80
N GLY A 56 -3.67 19.48 2.35
CA GLY A 56 -4.73 20.07 3.16
C GLY A 56 -4.29 21.23 4.06
N LYS A 57 -3.01 21.64 4.01
CA LYS A 57 -2.49 22.77 4.78
C LYS A 57 -2.38 24.02 3.90
N THR A 58 -2.63 25.18 4.51
CA THR A 58 -2.45 26.49 3.88
C THR A 58 -1.04 27.00 4.13
N TYR A 59 -0.37 27.44 3.06
CA TYR A 59 0.98 28.00 3.11
C TYR A 59 0.97 29.45 2.63
N GLN A 60 1.66 30.32 3.37
CA GLN A 60 1.81 31.74 3.08
C GLN A 60 3.23 32.04 2.61
N PHE A 61 3.32 32.73 1.48
CA PHE A 61 4.54 33.23 0.87
C PHE A 61 4.56 34.74 0.91
N GLN A 62 5.76 35.30 0.94
CA GLN A 62 5.96 36.73 0.98
C GLN A 62 7.13 37.14 0.09
N VAL A 63 7.02 38.29 -0.58
CA VAL A 63 8.17 38.95 -1.19
C VAL A 63 9.15 39.36 -0.09
N GLU A 64 10.41 38.98 -0.25
CA GLU A 64 11.45 39.24 0.73
C GLU A 64 12.34 40.40 0.30
N THR A 65 12.78 40.41 -0.96
CA THR A 65 13.59 41.50 -1.52
C THR A 65 13.21 41.84 -2.95
N TYR A 66 13.53 43.08 -3.33
CA TYR A 66 13.44 43.60 -4.68
C TYR A 66 14.83 43.82 -5.26
N THR A 67 14.93 43.97 -6.59
CA THR A 67 16.21 44.32 -7.24
C THR A 67 16.65 45.74 -6.89
N THR A 68 15.69 46.66 -6.73
CA THR A 68 15.91 48.05 -6.31
C THR A 68 14.96 48.40 -5.15
N LEU A 69 14.19 49.48 -5.26
CA LEU A 69 13.15 49.84 -4.28
C LEU A 69 11.87 49.02 -4.54
N PRO A 70 11.03 48.80 -3.53
CA PRO A 70 9.71 48.22 -3.73
C PRO A 70 8.90 48.99 -4.79
N PRO A 71 8.03 48.31 -5.57
CA PRO A 71 7.16 48.99 -6.53
C PRO A 71 6.25 49.98 -5.81
N GLN A 72 5.97 51.11 -6.45
CA GLN A 72 5.05 52.11 -5.88
C GLN A 72 3.66 51.52 -5.64
N ASP A 73 3.18 50.72 -6.60
CA ASP A 73 1.95 49.94 -6.45
C ASP A 73 2.27 48.45 -6.28
N LYS A 74 2.17 47.99 -5.04
CA LYS A 74 2.36 46.58 -4.67
C LYS A 74 1.33 45.65 -5.32
N LYS A 75 0.16 46.13 -5.75
CA LYS A 75 -0.84 45.30 -6.44
C LYS A 75 -0.39 44.84 -7.83
N LYS A 76 0.73 45.36 -8.34
CA LYS A 76 1.34 44.88 -9.58
C LYS A 76 2.06 43.55 -9.42
N ILE A 77 2.38 43.13 -8.19
CA ILE A 77 3.02 41.85 -7.90
C ILE A 77 2.00 40.73 -8.09
N LYS A 78 2.28 39.85 -9.04
CA LYS A 78 1.47 38.68 -9.40
C LYS A 78 2.12 37.42 -8.84
N TRP A 79 1.30 36.42 -8.58
CA TRP A 79 1.75 35.12 -8.08
C TRP A 79 1.31 34.01 -9.02
N LYS A 80 2.18 33.03 -9.21
CA LYS A 80 1.81 31.75 -9.83
C LYS A 80 2.55 30.61 -9.15
N TYR A 81 2.02 29.41 -9.29
CA TYR A 81 2.77 28.21 -8.95
C TYR A 81 2.57 27.13 -10.02
N LYS A 82 3.57 26.26 -10.14
CA LYS A 82 3.50 25.10 -11.03
C LYS A 82 4.08 23.85 -10.40
N TYR A 83 3.63 22.71 -10.87
CA TYR A 83 4.13 21.40 -10.52
C TYR A 83 3.95 20.45 -11.70
N HIS A 84 4.74 19.40 -11.76
CA HIS A 84 4.59 18.39 -12.80
C HIS A 84 3.58 17.32 -12.36
N SER A 85 2.44 17.25 -13.04
CA SER A 85 1.40 16.24 -12.86
C SER A 85 1.86 14.90 -13.40
N LEU A 86 1.80 13.84 -12.57
CA LEU A 86 2.05 12.48 -13.04
C LEU A 86 0.82 11.87 -13.71
N SER A 87 -0.38 12.23 -13.24
CA SER A 87 -1.64 11.75 -13.83
C SER A 87 -1.88 12.27 -15.25
N GLN A 88 -1.46 13.50 -15.55
CA GLN A 88 -1.58 14.11 -16.88
C GLN A 88 -0.26 14.13 -17.65
N ASN A 89 0.84 13.68 -17.03
CA ASN A 89 2.19 13.70 -17.58
C ASN A 89 2.60 15.06 -18.19
N LYS A 90 2.29 16.16 -17.48
CA LYS A 90 2.60 17.52 -17.94
C LYS A 90 2.78 18.49 -16.78
N TRP A 91 3.37 19.64 -17.06
CA TRP A 91 3.36 20.76 -16.11
C TRP A 91 1.96 21.37 -16.01
N ILE A 92 1.48 21.53 -14.77
CA ILE A 92 0.27 22.27 -14.45
C ILE A 92 0.70 23.58 -13.84
N GLU A 93 0.21 24.69 -14.39
CA GLU A 93 0.46 26.04 -13.91
C GLU A 93 -0.85 26.66 -13.42
N HIS A 94 -0.76 27.34 -12.27
CA HIS A 94 -1.86 28.06 -11.66
C HIS A 94 -1.44 29.51 -11.45
N VAL A 95 -2.11 30.42 -12.16
CA VAL A 95 -1.95 31.87 -11.96
C VAL A 95 -2.94 32.33 -10.90
N SER A 96 -2.45 32.98 -9.86
CA SER A 96 -3.28 33.50 -8.78
C SER A 96 -4.00 34.77 -9.22
N LYS A 97 -5.25 34.94 -8.75
CA LYS A 97 -5.96 36.22 -8.83
C LYS A 97 -5.54 37.19 -7.72
N VAL A 98 -4.90 36.68 -6.66
CA VAL A 98 -4.38 37.50 -5.57
C VAL A 98 -3.08 38.15 -6.02
N THR A 99 -3.02 39.46 -5.87
CA THR A 99 -1.82 40.28 -6.09
C THR A 99 -1.37 40.93 -4.79
N GLY A 100 -0.15 41.47 -4.78
CA GLY A 100 0.46 42.06 -3.58
C GLY A 100 1.67 41.30 -3.09
N GLU A 101 2.22 41.73 -1.96
CA GLU A 101 3.46 41.18 -1.39
C GLU A 101 3.27 39.81 -0.72
N VAL A 102 2.04 39.39 -0.50
CA VAL A 102 1.70 38.18 0.25
C VAL A 102 0.78 37.30 -0.60
N PHE A 103 1.06 36.00 -0.61
CA PHE A 103 0.25 35.00 -1.29
C PHE A 103 0.00 33.82 -0.36
N SER A 104 -1.26 33.41 -0.25
CA SER A 104 -1.64 32.22 0.53
C SER A 104 -2.32 31.21 -0.38
N VAL A 105 -1.96 29.93 -0.23
CA VAL A 105 -2.53 28.83 -1.01
C VAL A 105 -2.83 27.63 -0.13
N LEU A 106 -4.05 27.10 -0.26
CA LEU A 106 -4.45 25.82 0.32
C LEU A 106 -4.01 24.69 -0.63
N LEU A 107 -3.18 23.76 -0.16
CA LEU A 107 -2.67 22.66 -0.96
C LEU A 107 -3.56 21.41 -0.84
N ASN A 108 -4.75 21.44 -1.43
CA ASN A 108 -5.73 20.35 -1.40
C ASN A 108 -5.78 19.52 -2.70
N ASN A 109 -4.88 19.76 -3.65
CA ASN A 109 -4.77 18.96 -4.87
C ASN A 109 -3.85 17.76 -4.62
N LYS A 110 -4.42 16.56 -4.65
CA LYS A 110 -3.70 15.31 -4.40
C LYS A 110 -2.58 15.04 -5.40
N ASP A 111 -2.70 15.58 -6.62
CA ASP A 111 -1.73 15.32 -7.67
C ASP A 111 -0.37 16.01 -7.42
N ILE A 112 -0.34 16.98 -6.50
CA ILE A 112 0.89 17.65 -6.03
C ILE A 112 1.67 16.75 -5.05
N CYS A 113 1.02 15.79 -4.39
CA CYS A 113 1.69 14.94 -3.40
C CYS A 113 2.86 14.17 -4.04
N GLY A 114 4.02 14.16 -3.36
CA GLY A 114 5.25 13.55 -3.86
C GLY A 114 5.91 14.31 -5.01
N ARG A 115 5.60 15.60 -5.19
CA ARG A 115 6.17 16.49 -6.22
C ARG A 115 6.77 17.74 -5.59
N THR A 116 7.55 18.47 -6.38
CA THR A 116 8.07 19.78 -6.01
C THR A 116 7.09 20.85 -6.50
N LEU A 117 6.70 21.74 -5.59
CA LEU A 117 5.95 22.95 -5.90
C LEU A 117 6.95 24.06 -6.27
N HIS A 118 6.71 24.71 -7.40
CA HIS A 118 7.50 25.84 -7.86
C HIS A 118 6.63 27.08 -7.75
N VAL A 119 6.97 28.01 -6.86
CA VAL A 119 6.19 29.22 -6.59
C VAL A 119 6.95 30.43 -7.10
N MET A 120 6.26 31.34 -7.75
CA MET A 120 6.83 32.56 -8.31
C MET A 120 6.02 33.78 -7.89
N ALA A 121 6.72 34.87 -7.58
CA ALA A 121 6.16 36.21 -7.55
C ALA A 121 6.90 37.07 -8.56
N TYR A 122 6.15 37.86 -9.32
CA TYR A 122 6.69 38.62 -10.43
C TYR A 122 5.85 39.86 -10.70
N ILE A 123 6.48 40.91 -11.20
CA ILE A 123 5.77 42.11 -11.69
C ILE A 123 5.60 41.97 -13.21
N ASN A 124 6.68 41.61 -13.90
CA ASN A 124 6.81 41.69 -15.36
C ASN A 124 7.15 40.34 -15.99
N ASP A 125 8.08 39.59 -15.39
CA ASP A 125 8.61 38.35 -15.96
C ASP A 125 8.53 37.19 -14.96
N SER A 126 7.57 36.31 -15.18
CA SER A 126 7.32 35.18 -14.28
C SER A 126 8.40 34.09 -14.29
N ASP A 127 9.31 34.10 -15.26
CA ASP A 127 10.34 33.08 -15.41
C ASP A 127 11.68 33.52 -14.83
N ASN A 128 11.87 34.82 -14.57
CA ASN A 128 13.15 35.39 -14.13
C ASN A 128 13.09 36.19 -12.82
N GLU A 129 11.91 36.35 -12.22
CA GLU A 129 11.73 37.03 -10.94
C GLU A 129 11.65 36.03 -9.76
N GLY A 130 11.24 36.53 -8.59
CA GLY A 130 11.24 35.82 -7.32
C GLY A 130 10.65 34.42 -7.41
N TYR A 131 11.43 33.44 -6.99
CA TYR A 131 11.17 32.04 -7.25
C TYR A 131 11.58 31.15 -6.07
N LEU A 132 10.80 30.11 -5.79
CA LEU A 132 11.02 29.18 -4.69
C LEU A 132 10.57 27.77 -5.07
N LYS A 133 11.42 26.76 -4.82
CA LYS A 133 11.08 25.34 -4.95
C LYS A 133 10.90 24.72 -3.58
N ILE A 134 9.81 24.00 -3.37
CA ILE A 134 9.53 23.33 -2.09
C ILE A 134 8.97 21.94 -2.34
N TRP A 135 9.52 20.94 -1.65
CA TRP A 135 9.03 19.57 -1.68
C TRP A 135 7.64 19.46 -1.04
N HIS A 136 6.73 18.73 -1.67
CA HIS A 136 5.45 18.32 -1.09
C HIS A 136 5.47 16.82 -0.79
N HIS A 137 5.26 16.46 0.47
CA HIS A 137 5.29 15.06 0.91
C HIS A 137 4.22 14.21 0.22
N ASN A 138 4.46 12.90 0.13
CA ASN A 138 3.42 11.92 -0.19
C ASN A 138 2.36 11.90 0.92
N ARG A 139 1.16 11.35 0.65
CA ARG A 139 0.17 11.16 1.72
C ARG A 139 0.65 10.21 2.81
N PHE A 140 1.32 9.13 2.44
CA PHE A 140 2.12 8.34 3.37
C PHE A 140 3.48 9.01 3.63
N ARG A 141 3.46 10.17 4.29
CA ARG A 141 4.64 11.05 4.41
C ARG A 141 5.79 10.45 5.20
N TRP A 142 5.52 9.50 6.09
CA TRP A 142 6.51 8.92 6.99
C TRP A 142 7.24 7.72 6.39
N PHE A 143 6.72 7.19 5.29
CA PHE A 143 7.27 6.01 4.66
C PHE A 143 8.28 6.40 3.57
N ASN A 144 9.38 5.67 3.51
CA ASN A 144 10.41 5.91 2.52
C ASN A 144 9.94 5.41 1.15
N ARG A 145 9.82 6.34 0.19
CA ARG A 145 9.38 6.05 -1.17
C ARG A 145 10.29 5.05 -1.90
N LYS A 146 11.61 5.13 -1.72
CA LYS A 146 12.57 4.22 -2.37
C LYS A 146 12.42 2.80 -1.84
N THR A 147 12.22 2.63 -0.53
CA THR A 147 11.92 1.32 0.07
C THR A 147 10.60 0.77 -0.46
N PHE A 148 9.54 1.59 -0.44
CA PHE A 148 8.24 1.22 -1.01
C PHE A 148 8.35 0.77 -2.48
N GLU A 149 9.08 1.54 -3.32
CA GLU A 149 9.27 1.22 -4.73
C GLU A 149 10.09 -0.06 -4.93
N ALA A 150 11.10 -0.31 -4.09
CA ALA A 150 11.90 -1.54 -4.14
C ALA A 150 11.07 -2.77 -3.76
N GLU A 151 10.33 -2.73 -2.65
CA GLU A 151 9.45 -3.82 -2.23
C GLU A 151 8.35 -4.11 -3.26
N LEU A 152 7.80 -3.05 -3.87
CA LEU A 152 6.81 -3.19 -4.95
C LEU A 152 7.43 -3.88 -6.17
N LYS A 153 8.64 -3.47 -6.57
CA LYS A 153 9.40 -4.09 -7.67
C LYS A 153 9.65 -5.57 -7.44
N GLU A 154 9.93 -5.99 -6.21
CA GLU A 154 10.11 -7.41 -5.90
C GLU A 154 8.84 -8.23 -6.17
N ARG A 155 7.69 -7.73 -5.73
CA ARG A 155 6.40 -8.41 -5.90
C ARG A 155 5.95 -8.45 -7.36
N THR A 156 6.23 -7.39 -8.13
CA THR A 156 5.78 -7.26 -9.52
C THR A 156 6.85 -7.66 -10.54
N ASP A 157 7.93 -6.88 -10.62
CA ASP A 157 8.89 -6.96 -11.73
C ASP A 157 9.84 -8.15 -11.59
N ALA A 158 10.23 -8.47 -10.34
CA ALA A 158 10.99 -9.67 -10.03
C ALA A 158 10.11 -10.93 -9.96
N LYS A 159 8.79 -10.80 -10.18
CA LYS A 159 7.81 -11.89 -10.16
C LYS A 159 7.86 -12.71 -8.88
N MET A 160 8.00 -12.03 -7.74
CA MET A 160 7.95 -12.64 -6.41
C MET A 160 6.68 -12.22 -5.66
N PRO A 161 5.46 -12.48 -6.19
CA PRO A 161 4.22 -12.05 -5.54
C PRO A 161 4.06 -12.67 -4.15
N TRP A 162 4.68 -13.83 -3.91
CA TRP A 162 4.70 -14.47 -2.59
C TRP A 162 5.41 -13.67 -1.51
N LYS A 163 6.13 -12.59 -1.84
CA LYS A 163 6.70 -11.68 -0.84
C LYS A 163 5.67 -10.77 -0.17
N VAL A 164 4.42 -10.72 -0.68
CA VAL A 164 3.31 -10.08 0.05
C VAL A 164 3.22 -10.71 1.44
N ASN A 165 3.28 -9.89 2.48
CA ASN A 165 3.44 -10.37 3.85
C ASN A 165 2.64 -9.51 4.83
N GLN A 166 1.66 -10.10 5.51
CA GLN A 166 0.89 -9.43 6.55
C GLN A 166 1.55 -9.38 7.92
N ALA A 167 2.80 -9.86 8.05
CA ALA A 167 3.49 -10.03 9.32
C ALA A 167 2.59 -10.78 10.33
N GLY A 168 2.63 -10.40 11.60
CA GLY A 168 1.78 -11.00 12.64
C GLY A 168 0.35 -10.45 12.76
N THR A 169 -0.21 -9.83 11.71
CA THR A 169 -1.57 -9.25 11.77
C THR A 169 -2.64 -10.20 11.22
N SER A 170 -3.89 -10.01 11.65
CA SER A 170 -5.08 -10.74 11.17
C SER A 170 -5.55 -10.33 9.76
N LEU A 171 -4.65 -9.82 8.91
CA LEU A 171 -4.92 -9.40 7.52
C LEU A 171 -4.72 -10.53 6.50
N CYS A 172 -4.84 -11.80 6.89
CA CYS A 172 -4.58 -12.95 6.02
C CYS A 172 -5.43 -12.99 4.74
N GLY A 173 -6.68 -12.54 4.80
CA GLY A 173 -7.53 -12.41 3.61
C GLY A 173 -7.02 -11.31 2.67
N MET A 174 -6.57 -10.17 3.21
CA MET A 174 -5.92 -9.12 2.40
C MET A 174 -4.64 -9.62 1.74
N ALA A 175 -3.81 -10.38 2.48
CA ALA A 175 -2.60 -10.97 1.93
C ALA A 175 -2.91 -11.87 0.73
N CYS A 176 -3.94 -12.72 0.82
CA CYS A 176 -4.42 -13.53 -0.30
C CYS A 176 -4.83 -12.68 -1.51
N ILE A 177 -5.62 -11.63 -1.28
CA ILE A 177 -6.08 -10.71 -2.34
C ILE A 177 -4.89 -10.02 -3.01
N PHE A 178 -3.94 -9.49 -2.25
CA PHE A 178 -2.79 -8.76 -2.81
C PHE A 178 -1.73 -9.68 -3.42
N TYR A 179 -1.58 -10.90 -2.93
CA TYR A 179 -0.80 -11.94 -3.62
C TYR A 179 -1.38 -12.22 -5.01
N LEU A 180 -2.69 -12.46 -5.11
CA LEU A 180 -3.35 -12.66 -6.41
C LEU A 180 -3.27 -11.42 -7.29
N PHE A 181 -3.39 -10.23 -6.71
CA PHE A 181 -3.28 -8.98 -7.46
C PHE A 181 -1.88 -8.81 -8.08
N ALA A 182 -0.84 -8.99 -7.28
CA ALA A 182 0.55 -8.92 -7.72
C ALA A 182 0.89 -10.01 -8.75
N LYS A 183 0.36 -11.21 -8.57
CA LYS A 183 0.62 -12.38 -9.42
C LYS A 183 -0.05 -12.26 -10.79
N GLU A 184 -1.31 -11.88 -10.84
CA GLU A 184 -2.13 -11.94 -12.06
C GLU A 184 -2.22 -10.59 -12.78
N GLN A 185 -2.12 -9.47 -12.07
CA GLN A 185 -2.26 -8.13 -12.63
C GLN A 185 -1.15 -7.18 -12.11
N PRO A 186 0.14 -7.52 -12.29
CA PRO A 186 1.26 -6.81 -11.67
C PRO A 186 1.31 -5.31 -11.99
N GLU A 187 0.98 -4.91 -13.22
CA GLU A 187 0.98 -3.49 -13.59
C GLU A 187 -0.17 -2.71 -12.95
N ALA A 188 -1.35 -3.33 -12.85
CA ALA A 188 -2.49 -2.72 -12.16
C ALA A 188 -2.21 -2.62 -10.64
N TYR A 189 -1.62 -3.65 -10.04
CA TYR A 189 -1.17 -3.60 -8.65
C TYR A 189 -0.13 -2.49 -8.43
N LYS A 190 0.86 -2.37 -9.32
CA LYS A 190 1.88 -1.31 -9.28
C LYS A 190 1.27 0.08 -9.33
N LYS A 191 0.31 0.30 -10.23
CA LYS A 191 -0.42 1.57 -10.33
C LYS A 191 -1.23 1.85 -9.05
N PHE A 192 -2.02 0.88 -8.61
CA PHE A 192 -2.86 0.98 -7.42
C PHE A 192 -2.03 1.32 -6.17
N ALA A 193 -0.94 0.59 -5.92
CA ALA A 193 -0.07 0.83 -4.78
C ALA A 193 0.58 2.23 -4.84
N LYS A 194 1.11 2.64 -6.00
CA LYS A 194 1.75 3.95 -6.19
C LYS A 194 0.78 5.12 -6.00
N ASP A 195 -0.43 5.00 -6.55
CA ASP A 195 -1.47 6.02 -6.40
C ASP A 195 -1.90 6.15 -4.94
N LEU A 196 -2.07 5.02 -4.24
CA LEU A 196 -2.43 4.99 -2.83
C LEU A 196 -1.34 5.60 -1.95
N PHE A 197 -0.07 5.20 -2.16
CA PHE A 197 1.08 5.73 -1.44
C PHE A 197 1.20 7.26 -1.58
N ARG A 198 1.10 7.74 -2.82
CA ARG A 198 1.32 9.14 -3.16
C ARG A 198 0.15 10.01 -2.76
N THR A 199 -1.07 9.59 -3.12
CA THR A 199 -2.27 10.45 -3.09
C THR A 199 -3.26 10.09 -1.98
N GLY A 200 -3.02 9.00 -1.25
CA GLY A 200 -3.88 8.51 -0.17
C GLY A 200 -5.20 7.90 -0.68
N GLU A 201 -5.32 7.68 -1.99
CA GLU A 201 -6.48 7.05 -2.61
C GLU A 201 -6.05 6.31 -3.87
N ALA A 202 -6.67 5.18 -4.16
CA ALA A 202 -6.46 4.47 -5.42
C ALA A 202 -7.72 3.74 -5.85
N SER A 203 -7.96 3.71 -7.15
CA SER A 203 -9.07 2.97 -7.75
C SER A 203 -8.53 1.94 -8.74
N HIS A 204 -9.13 0.76 -8.73
CA HIS A 204 -8.95 -0.27 -9.75
C HIS A 204 -10.25 -1.05 -9.89
N ASN A 205 -10.64 -1.35 -11.13
CA ASN A 205 -11.97 -1.91 -11.44
C ASN A 205 -13.09 -1.11 -10.76
N ASN A 206 -13.95 -1.78 -9.99
CA ASN A 206 -15.10 -1.19 -9.30
C ASN A 206 -14.83 -0.93 -7.81
N TYR A 207 -13.55 -0.81 -7.43
CA TYR A 207 -13.13 -0.60 -6.05
C TYR A 207 -12.25 0.64 -5.92
N THR A 208 -12.50 1.43 -4.88
CA THR A 208 -11.69 2.59 -4.50
C THR A 208 -11.26 2.44 -3.05
N ALA A 209 -9.95 2.28 -2.82
CA ALA A 209 -9.35 2.38 -1.49
C ALA A 209 -9.17 3.86 -1.13
N LYS A 210 -9.73 4.27 0.01
CA LYS A 210 -9.62 5.62 0.56
C LYS A 210 -9.58 5.55 2.09
N PRO A 211 -8.43 5.23 2.68
CA PRO A 211 -8.32 5.11 4.11
C PRO A 211 -8.43 6.47 4.82
N SER A 212 -8.69 6.39 6.12
CA SER A 212 -8.68 7.52 7.06
C SER A 212 -7.28 8.12 7.25
N GLU A 213 -7.23 9.36 7.71
CA GLU A 213 -5.97 10.06 8.02
C GLU A 213 -5.14 9.32 9.08
N GLU A 214 -5.80 8.57 9.97
CA GLU A 214 -5.13 7.76 10.99
C GLU A 214 -4.20 6.71 10.37
N VAL A 215 -4.62 6.06 9.27
CA VAL A 215 -3.77 5.12 8.53
C VAL A 215 -2.71 5.85 7.70
N LEU A 216 -3.08 6.95 7.04
CA LEU A 216 -2.15 7.73 6.20
C LEU A 216 -1.00 8.35 7.01
N SER A 217 -1.26 8.69 8.27
CA SER A 217 -0.31 9.33 9.18
C SER A 217 0.49 8.35 10.04
N LYS A 218 0.31 7.04 9.87
CA LYS A 218 1.07 6.02 10.62
C LYS A 218 2.58 6.18 10.44
N PHE A 219 3.28 5.97 11.54
CA PHE A 219 4.73 6.03 11.62
C PHE A 219 5.27 4.63 11.91
N ILE A 220 6.35 4.23 11.21
CA ILE A 220 6.94 2.91 11.44
C ILE A 220 7.52 2.89 12.88
N ASN A 221 7.31 1.80 13.64
CA ASN A 221 7.60 1.67 15.10
C ASN A 221 7.05 2.83 15.96
N GLY A 222 6.04 3.56 15.49
CA GLY A 222 5.15 4.27 16.41
C GLY A 222 4.15 3.31 17.03
N ASP A 223 3.42 3.77 18.03
CA ASP A 223 2.35 3.00 18.65
C ASP A 223 1.32 2.55 17.59
N GLY A 224 1.06 1.24 17.58
CA GLY A 224 0.08 0.63 16.68
C GLY A 224 0.47 0.63 15.21
N PHE A 225 1.77 0.56 14.85
CA PHE A 225 2.20 -0.04 13.59
C PHE A 225 2.48 -1.54 13.82
N PRO A 226 2.20 -2.45 12.88
CA PRO A 226 2.51 -3.87 13.06
C PRO A 226 4.02 -4.13 13.17
N VAL A 227 4.52 -4.34 14.40
CA VAL A 227 5.94 -4.63 14.68
C VAL A 227 6.19 -6.14 14.87
N GLY A 228 5.16 -6.94 15.14
CA GLY A 228 5.29 -8.39 15.34
C GLY A 228 5.67 -9.16 14.05
N CYS A 229 6.70 -10.00 14.13
CA CYS A 229 7.19 -10.94 13.10
C CYS A 229 8.07 -10.36 11.96
N GLY A 230 8.90 -9.36 12.24
CA GLY A 230 9.96 -8.91 11.29
C GLY A 230 9.64 -7.63 10.52
N GLY A 231 8.54 -6.94 10.86
CA GLY A 231 8.11 -5.69 10.25
C GLY A 231 7.35 -5.94 8.94
N MET A 232 6.08 -5.54 8.90
CA MET A 232 5.31 -5.58 7.66
C MET A 232 5.98 -4.70 6.59
N PRO A 233 6.22 -5.20 5.38
CA PRO A 233 6.74 -4.39 4.28
C PRO A 233 5.87 -3.15 4.05
N ILE A 234 6.48 -2.01 3.76
CA ILE A 234 5.79 -0.73 3.58
C ILE A 234 4.73 -0.84 2.49
N VAL A 235 5.06 -1.48 1.36
CA VAL A 235 4.11 -1.68 0.25
C VAL A 235 2.88 -2.47 0.69
N ASP A 236 3.07 -3.50 1.53
CA ASP A 236 2.00 -4.37 1.99
C ASP A 236 1.15 -3.65 3.03
N PHE A 237 1.76 -2.87 3.94
CA PHE A 237 1.01 -2.00 4.85
C PHE A 237 0.14 -1.00 4.08
N VAL A 238 0.75 -0.26 3.15
CA VAL A 238 0.06 0.78 2.36
C VAL A 238 -1.13 0.19 1.62
N THR A 239 -1.03 -1.03 1.12
CA THR A 239 -2.07 -1.64 0.28
C THR A 239 -3.10 -2.39 1.12
N MET A 240 -2.69 -3.32 1.98
CA MET A 240 -3.58 -4.13 2.79
C MET A 240 -4.29 -3.31 3.87
N ALA A 241 -3.54 -2.50 4.64
CA ALA A 241 -4.13 -1.77 5.76
C ALA A 241 -5.11 -0.70 5.28
N SER A 242 -4.78 -0.01 4.19
CA SER A 242 -5.66 0.98 3.58
C SER A 242 -6.94 0.38 3.02
N THR A 243 -6.82 -0.77 2.33
CA THR A 243 -7.98 -1.47 1.77
C THR A 243 -8.87 -1.98 2.90
N ARG A 244 -8.29 -2.58 3.95
CA ARG A 244 -9.07 -3.00 5.12
C ARG A 244 -9.74 -1.84 5.84
N ASN A 245 -9.04 -0.73 6.07
CA ASN A 245 -9.61 0.45 6.71
C ASN A 245 -10.72 1.10 5.89
N THR A 246 -10.65 1.04 4.56
CA THR A 246 -11.73 1.52 3.68
C THR A 246 -13.02 0.73 3.91
N ASP A 247 -12.93 -0.60 3.93
CA ASP A 247 -14.08 -1.48 4.17
C ASP A 247 -14.50 -1.56 5.65
N ASN A 248 -13.59 -1.23 6.57
CA ASN A 248 -13.84 -1.21 8.01
C ASN A 248 -13.06 -0.08 8.69
N PRO A 249 -13.66 1.11 8.83
CA PRO A 249 -13.01 2.28 9.44
C PRO A 249 -12.56 2.09 10.90
N LYS A 250 -13.02 1.03 11.58
CA LYS A 250 -12.59 0.68 12.94
C LYS A 250 -11.21 0.03 12.97
N TYR A 251 -10.74 -0.59 11.88
CA TYR A 251 -9.38 -1.09 11.76
C TYR A 251 -8.44 0.09 11.46
N LYS A 252 -7.43 0.35 12.29
CA LYS A 252 -6.62 1.59 12.22
C LYS A 252 -5.22 1.36 11.68
N GLY A 253 -4.97 0.19 11.12
CA GLY A 253 -3.65 -0.17 10.62
C GLY A 253 -2.67 -0.50 11.75
N GLY A 254 -3.16 -1.07 12.84
CA GLY A 254 -2.35 -1.49 13.98
C GLY A 254 -2.76 -2.85 14.52
N ASN A 255 -2.84 -2.94 15.84
CA ASN A 255 -3.10 -4.18 16.57
C ASN A 255 -4.60 -4.47 16.74
N GLU A 256 -5.46 -3.85 15.92
CA GLU A 256 -6.92 -4.06 15.96
C GLU A 256 -7.28 -5.40 15.29
N GLU A 257 -6.77 -6.51 15.84
CA GLU A 257 -6.80 -7.86 15.24
C GLU A 257 -8.22 -8.27 14.83
N VAL A 258 -9.20 -8.08 15.71
CA VAL A 258 -10.61 -8.41 15.43
C VAL A 258 -11.15 -7.59 14.25
N GLN A 259 -10.79 -6.32 14.14
CA GLN A 259 -11.22 -5.44 13.07
C GLN A 259 -10.49 -5.73 11.74
N ALA A 260 -9.29 -6.31 11.82
CA ALA A 260 -8.49 -6.72 10.68
C ALA A 260 -9.06 -7.98 9.98
N ILE A 261 -9.77 -8.86 10.71
CA ILE A 261 -10.34 -10.11 10.18
C ILE A 261 -11.11 -9.89 8.87
N ASN A 262 -10.79 -10.73 7.89
CA ASN A 262 -11.43 -10.78 6.59
C ASN A 262 -12.40 -11.95 6.52
N TRP A 263 -13.66 -11.76 6.88
CA TRP A 263 -14.67 -12.82 6.71
C TRP A 263 -14.92 -13.15 5.23
N PRO A 264 -15.53 -14.32 4.89
CA PRO A 264 -15.70 -14.76 3.51
C PRO A 264 -16.31 -13.73 2.57
N TRP A 265 -17.30 -12.95 3.04
CA TRP A 265 -17.92 -11.91 2.22
C TRP A 265 -16.94 -10.79 1.84
N VAL A 266 -15.95 -10.47 2.69
CA VAL A 266 -14.92 -9.46 2.42
C VAL A 266 -14.00 -9.97 1.31
N VAL A 267 -13.53 -11.21 1.41
CA VAL A 267 -12.68 -11.85 0.40
C VAL A 267 -13.42 -11.93 -0.94
N LYS A 268 -14.67 -12.40 -0.96
CA LYS A 268 -15.51 -12.44 -2.17
C LYS A 268 -15.72 -11.06 -2.80
N ASN A 269 -16.04 -10.05 -1.97
CA ASN A 269 -16.27 -8.68 -2.44
C ASN A 269 -15.01 -8.09 -3.07
N LEU A 270 -13.83 -8.30 -2.48
CA LEU A 270 -12.56 -7.81 -3.05
C LEU A 270 -12.13 -8.62 -4.28
N SER A 271 -12.31 -9.94 -4.28
CA SER A 271 -12.10 -10.78 -5.48
C SER A 271 -12.93 -10.27 -6.66
N SER A 272 -14.17 -9.83 -6.42
CA SER A 272 -15.01 -9.26 -7.48
C SER A 272 -14.65 -7.82 -7.82
N LYS A 273 -14.72 -6.91 -6.84
CA LYS A 273 -14.68 -5.47 -7.10
C LYS A 273 -13.27 -4.95 -7.35
N LEU A 274 -12.27 -5.49 -6.65
CA LEU A 274 -10.88 -5.09 -6.81
C LEU A 274 -10.21 -5.94 -7.89
N LEU A 275 -10.24 -7.26 -7.79
CA LEU A 275 -9.54 -8.14 -8.74
C LEU A 275 -10.31 -8.36 -10.06
N GLY A 276 -11.61 -8.08 -10.11
CA GLY A 276 -12.41 -8.18 -11.33
C GLY A 276 -12.89 -9.60 -11.66
N TYR A 277 -12.77 -10.55 -10.74
CA TYR A 277 -13.30 -11.90 -10.95
C TYR A 277 -14.83 -11.88 -11.04
N THR A 278 -15.37 -12.67 -11.96
CA THR A 278 -16.81 -12.66 -12.30
C THR A 278 -17.53 -13.91 -11.82
N ASN A 279 -16.82 -15.03 -11.73
CA ASN A 279 -17.37 -16.29 -11.24
C ASN A 279 -16.76 -16.62 -9.88
N ILE A 280 -17.51 -16.31 -8.82
CA ILE A 280 -17.07 -16.49 -7.43
C ILE A 280 -18.03 -17.43 -6.72
N LYS A 281 -17.49 -18.50 -6.16
CA LYS A 281 -18.24 -19.48 -5.36
C LYS A 281 -17.50 -19.76 -4.08
N ASP A 282 -18.22 -20.06 -3.02
CA ASP A 282 -17.67 -20.44 -1.74
C ASP A 282 -18.35 -21.70 -1.21
N LYS A 283 -17.59 -22.50 -0.47
CA LYS A 283 -18.08 -23.70 0.19
C LYS A 283 -17.28 -23.92 1.46
N GLY A 284 -17.94 -23.90 2.60
CA GLY A 284 -17.30 -24.10 3.89
C GLY A 284 -18.23 -23.88 5.07
N THR A 285 -17.74 -24.24 6.25
CA THR A 285 -18.36 -23.87 7.53
C THR A 285 -17.51 -22.75 8.12
N TYR A 286 -17.98 -21.53 7.99
CA TYR A 286 -17.30 -20.33 8.50
C TYR A 286 -17.90 -19.88 9.84
N ASN A 287 -18.32 -20.86 10.66
CA ASN A 287 -18.91 -20.60 11.97
C ASN A 287 -17.86 -20.90 13.06
N PRO A 288 -17.46 -19.92 13.87
CA PRO A 288 -16.53 -20.12 14.98
C PRO A 288 -16.96 -21.23 15.96
N VAL A 289 -18.25 -21.52 16.07
CA VAL A 289 -18.81 -22.39 17.13
C VAL A 289 -18.98 -23.85 16.68
N ALA A 290 -18.61 -24.22 15.45
CA ALA A 290 -18.87 -25.57 14.93
C ALA A 290 -17.63 -26.20 14.29
N ALA A 291 -16.98 -27.11 15.02
CA ALA A 291 -15.99 -28.03 14.46
C ALA A 291 -16.65 -28.89 13.36
N GLN A 292 -16.02 -28.99 12.18
CA GLN A 292 -16.40 -29.98 11.16
C GLN A 292 -15.92 -31.38 11.58
N SER A 293 -16.46 -31.92 12.66
CA SER A 293 -16.04 -33.24 13.18
C SER A 293 -16.76 -34.42 12.50
N SER A 294 -17.77 -34.21 11.66
CA SER A 294 -18.62 -35.29 11.13
C SER A 294 -18.33 -35.74 9.68
N THR A 295 -17.29 -35.25 9.01
CA THR A 295 -16.96 -35.65 7.62
C THR A 295 -16.07 -36.91 7.57
N GLY A 296 -16.42 -37.90 6.76
CA GLY A 296 -15.61 -39.12 6.57
C GLY A 296 -14.33 -38.85 5.77
N LEU A 297 -13.27 -39.65 5.96
CA LEU A 297 -11.96 -39.45 5.30
C LEU A 297 -12.03 -39.48 3.76
N MET A 298 -12.90 -40.32 3.18
CA MET A 298 -13.11 -40.39 1.73
C MET A 298 -13.62 -39.05 1.16
N TYR A 299 -14.45 -38.32 1.92
CA TYR A 299 -14.94 -37.01 1.54
C TYR A 299 -13.81 -35.95 1.50
N VAL A 300 -12.74 -36.15 2.27
CA VAL A 300 -11.58 -35.24 2.31
C VAL A 300 -10.70 -35.42 1.08
N GLU A 301 -10.47 -36.66 0.61
CA GLU A 301 -9.77 -36.90 -0.66
C GLU A 301 -10.53 -36.30 -1.84
N ASP A 302 -11.84 -36.53 -1.90
CA ASP A 302 -12.70 -35.95 -2.93
C ASP A 302 -12.64 -34.41 -2.90
N ARG A 303 -12.60 -33.81 -1.70
CA ARG A 303 -12.46 -32.35 -1.52
C ARG A 303 -11.12 -31.83 -2.04
N LEU A 304 -10.02 -32.53 -1.77
CA LEU A 304 -8.69 -32.15 -2.27
C LEU A 304 -8.60 -32.27 -3.80
N ASN A 305 -9.13 -33.37 -4.36
CA ASN A 305 -9.21 -33.56 -5.81
C ASN A 305 -10.09 -32.50 -6.48
N GLU A 306 -11.20 -32.10 -5.84
CA GLU A 306 -12.06 -31.02 -6.30
C GLU A 306 -11.32 -29.66 -6.31
N ILE A 307 -10.57 -29.34 -5.25
CA ILE A 307 -9.72 -28.14 -5.16
C ILE A 307 -8.68 -28.11 -6.28
N GLU A 308 -7.96 -29.22 -6.49
CA GLU A 308 -6.96 -29.35 -7.55
C GLU A 308 -7.60 -29.22 -8.94
N ASN A 309 -8.78 -29.80 -9.14
CA ASN A 309 -9.52 -29.65 -10.39
C ASN A 309 -9.94 -28.19 -10.66
N TYR A 310 -10.40 -27.46 -9.64
CA TYR A 310 -10.69 -26.02 -9.80
C TYR A 310 -9.42 -25.23 -10.18
N HIS A 311 -8.31 -25.50 -9.50
CA HIS A 311 -7.03 -24.88 -9.82
C HIS A 311 -6.62 -25.15 -11.28
N ASN A 312 -6.71 -26.41 -11.72
CA ASN A 312 -6.38 -26.83 -13.09
C ASN A 312 -7.33 -26.25 -14.16
N GLN A 313 -8.56 -25.89 -13.78
CA GLN A 313 -9.50 -25.14 -14.62
C GLN A 313 -9.24 -23.61 -14.64
N GLY A 314 -8.20 -23.15 -13.96
CA GLY A 314 -7.79 -21.75 -13.90
C GLY A 314 -8.51 -20.92 -12.84
N TYR A 315 -9.28 -21.53 -11.94
CA TYR A 315 -9.77 -20.81 -10.76
C TYR A 315 -8.61 -20.53 -9.81
N LYS A 316 -8.66 -19.39 -9.14
CA LYS A 316 -7.85 -19.13 -7.95
C LYS A 316 -8.62 -19.67 -6.75
N VAL A 317 -7.92 -20.42 -5.91
CA VAL A 317 -8.52 -21.11 -4.78
C VAL A 317 -7.93 -20.54 -3.49
N ILE A 318 -8.78 -19.91 -2.69
CA ILE A 318 -8.43 -19.32 -1.38
C ILE A 318 -9.02 -20.25 -0.32
N LEU A 319 -8.18 -20.91 0.47
CA LEU A 319 -8.61 -21.85 1.50
C LEU A 319 -8.72 -21.14 2.84
N MET A 320 -9.78 -21.47 3.60
CA MET A 320 -9.86 -21.19 5.02
C MET A 320 -9.36 -22.41 5.78
N VAL A 321 -8.32 -22.23 6.57
CA VAL A 321 -7.68 -23.27 7.36
C VAL A 321 -7.51 -22.79 8.79
N ASP A 322 -7.13 -23.71 9.67
CA ASP A 322 -6.51 -23.37 10.93
C ASP A 322 -5.04 -22.99 10.70
N SER A 323 -4.53 -22.00 11.43
CA SER A 323 -3.13 -21.59 11.34
C SER A 323 -2.18 -22.73 11.74
N ASP A 324 -2.66 -23.66 12.57
CA ASP A 324 -2.00 -24.91 12.98
C ASP A 324 -1.92 -25.97 11.87
N LEU A 325 -2.43 -25.70 10.66
CA LEU A 325 -2.14 -26.56 9.50
C LEU A 325 -0.62 -26.82 9.32
N ILE A 326 0.23 -25.92 9.82
CA ILE A 326 1.70 -26.03 9.75
C ILE A 326 2.36 -26.77 10.92
N GLN A 327 1.67 -26.92 12.06
CA GLN A 327 2.20 -27.60 13.25
C GLN A 327 1.37 -28.87 13.45
N ASP A 328 2.00 -30.04 13.44
CA ASP A 328 1.32 -31.31 13.80
C ASP A 328 1.11 -31.39 15.32
N ILE A 329 0.62 -30.31 15.92
CA ILE A 329 0.35 -30.12 17.33
C ILE A 329 -1.12 -29.69 17.41
N TYR A 330 -1.95 -30.59 17.92
CA TYR A 330 -3.34 -30.31 18.20
C TYR A 330 -3.42 -29.51 19.50
N ASP A 331 -3.60 -28.19 19.41
CA ASP A 331 -4.01 -27.36 20.55
C ASP A 331 -5.53 -27.16 20.51
N ILE A 332 -6.17 -27.24 21.67
CA ILE A 332 -7.63 -27.14 21.85
C ILE A 332 -8.02 -25.70 22.22
N ASP A 333 -7.03 -24.83 22.47
CA ASP A 333 -7.21 -23.45 22.90
C ASP A 333 -6.78 -22.43 21.83
N GLY A 334 -7.58 -22.25 20.77
CA GLY A 334 -7.41 -21.13 19.85
C GLY A 334 -8.28 -21.21 18.60
N MET A 335 -9.02 -20.14 18.27
CA MET A 335 -9.70 -20.03 16.98
C MET A 335 -8.80 -19.34 15.97
N ASP A 336 -7.94 -20.11 15.30
CA ASP A 336 -6.86 -19.61 14.46
C ASP A 336 -7.22 -19.62 12.97
N TYR A 337 -8.39 -19.07 12.63
CA TYR A 337 -8.83 -18.97 11.24
C TYR A 337 -7.85 -18.19 10.38
N HIS A 338 -7.36 -18.84 9.33
CA HIS A 338 -6.33 -18.31 8.47
C HIS A 338 -6.64 -18.54 6.99
N TRP A 339 -6.55 -17.47 6.21
CA TRP A 339 -6.68 -17.55 4.75
C TRP A 339 -5.33 -17.81 4.09
N ILE A 340 -5.32 -18.76 3.18
CA ILE A 340 -4.16 -19.11 2.36
C ILE A 340 -4.57 -19.26 0.89
N VAL A 341 -3.62 -19.11 -0.04
CA VAL A 341 -3.89 -19.32 -1.47
C VAL A 341 -3.25 -20.62 -1.94
N TYR A 342 -4.08 -21.57 -2.35
CA TYR A 342 -3.64 -22.82 -2.94
C TYR A 342 -3.01 -22.57 -4.32
N ASP A 343 -1.81 -23.11 -4.54
CA ASP A 343 -0.98 -22.90 -5.74
C ASP A 343 -0.68 -24.21 -6.50
N GLY A 344 -1.52 -25.23 -6.31
CA GLY A 344 -1.43 -26.50 -7.02
C GLY A 344 -0.50 -27.52 -6.38
N GLY A 345 -0.07 -28.50 -7.17
CA GLY A 345 0.95 -29.46 -6.77
C GLY A 345 0.46 -30.53 -5.78
N LEU A 346 -0.85 -30.84 -5.78
CA LEU A 346 -1.40 -31.88 -4.93
C LEU A 346 -0.69 -33.21 -5.16
N ASN A 347 -0.15 -33.77 -4.08
CA ASN A 347 0.40 -35.11 -4.03
C ASN A 347 -0.24 -35.85 -2.85
N ILE A 348 -0.85 -37.00 -3.14
CA ILE A 348 -1.44 -37.90 -2.13
C ILE A 348 -0.65 -39.22 -2.17
N GLU A 349 0.10 -39.48 -1.10
CA GLU A 349 0.86 -40.71 -0.92
C GLU A 349 0.06 -41.71 -0.10
N LYS A 350 -0.29 -42.83 -0.75
CA LYS A 350 -0.95 -43.95 -0.09
C LYS A 350 0.09 -44.85 0.60
N PRO A 351 -0.21 -45.41 1.78
CA PRO A 351 0.70 -46.29 2.47
C PRO A 351 1.01 -47.54 1.63
N LYS A 352 2.28 -47.93 1.59
CA LYS A 352 2.78 -49.07 0.80
C LYS A 352 2.48 -50.45 1.41
N SER A 353 1.96 -50.50 2.64
CA SER A 353 1.72 -51.76 3.38
C SER A 353 0.29 -52.27 3.24
N LEU A 354 0.14 -53.60 3.14
CA LEU A 354 -1.14 -54.32 3.16
C LEU A 354 -1.88 -54.20 4.52
N ILE A 355 -1.20 -53.73 5.57
CA ILE A 355 -1.81 -53.40 6.86
C ILE A 355 -2.40 -51.97 6.76
N LYS A 356 -3.42 -51.80 5.92
CA LYS A 356 -4.13 -50.53 5.68
C LYS A 356 -4.76 -49.90 6.93
N LYS A 357 -4.85 -50.63 8.05
CA LYS A 357 -5.64 -50.23 9.22
C LYS A 357 -5.00 -49.13 10.08
N TYR A 358 -3.70 -48.88 9.93
CA TYR A 358 -2.95 -47.99 10.85
C TYR A 358 -2.16 -46.86 10.18
N PHE A 359 -2.17 -46.76 8.85
CA PHE A 359 -1.44 -45.71 8.14
C PHE A 359 -2.40 -44.83 7.34
N GLU A 360 -2.37 -43.54 7.63
CA GLU A 360 -3.14 -42.53 6.92
C GLU A 360 -2.44 -42.11 5.62
N ASN A 361 -3.21 -41.64 4.64
CA ASN A 361 -2.66 -41.04 3.44
C ASN A 361 -1.94 -39.74 3.81
N LEU A 362 -0.74 -39.55 3.28
CA LEU A 362 0.03 -38.32 3.46
C LEU A 362 -0.20 -37.40 2.27
N ILE A 363 -0.37 -36.11 2.53
CA ILE A 363 -0.65 -35.11 1.51
C ILE A 363 0.39 -33.99 1.53
N MET A 364 0.65 -33.43 0.36
CA MET A 364 1.45 -32.22 0.15
C MET A 364 0.85 -31.42 -1.00
N PHE A 365 0.94 -30.10 -0.91
CA PHE A 365 0.59 -29.16 -1.98
C PHE A 365 1.37 -27.85 -1.81
N ASP A 366 1.33 -27.01 -2.83
CA ASP A 366 1.92 -25.67 -2.82
C ASP A 366 0.88 -24.66 -2.33
N VAL A 367 1.30 -23.77 -1.43
CA VAL A 367 0.39 -22.79 -0.83
C VAL A 367 1.13 -21.51 -0.42
N TYR A 368 0.52 -20.38 -0.74
CA TYR A 368 1.00 -19.07 -0.31
C TYR A 368 0.37 -18.67 1.03
N SER A 369 1.22 -18.20 1.93
CA SER A 369 0.89 -17.55 3.20
C SER A 369 2.11 -16.81 3.77
N TRP A 370 1.91 -15.72 4.52
CA TRP A 370 2.95 -15.00 5.29
C TRP A 370 4.28 -14.72 4.58
N GLY A 371 4.24 -14.25 3.33
CA GLY A 371 5.49 -13.90 2.64
C GLY A 371 6.32 -15.11 2.17
N SER A 372 5.80 -16.34 2.29
CA SER A 372 6.53 -17.56 1.97
C SER A 372 6.31 -18.03 0.53
N ASN A 373 7.38 -18.49 -0.12
CA ASN A 373 7.31 -19.01 -1.48
C ASN A 373 6.58 -20.37 -1.50
N PRO A 374 5.44 -20.51 -2.21
CA PRO A 374 4.66 -21.75 -2.23
C PRO A 374 5.44 -22.99 -2.66
N LYS A 375 6.44 -22.79 -3.53
CA LYS A 375 7.23 -23.86 -4.17
C LYS A 375 8.51 -24.22 -3.40
N ASP A 376 8.93 -23.37 -2.47
CA ASP A 376 10.12 -23.62 -1.67
C ASP A 376 9.72 -24.30 -0.35
N LYS A 377 10.00 -25.59 -0.21
CA LYS A 377 9.63 -26.35 0.99
C LYS A 377 10.51 -26.04 2.22
N SER A 378 11.62 -25.31 2.05
CA SER A 378 12.45 -24.87 3.17
C SER A 378 11.89 -23.63 3.88
N THR A 379 11.22 -22.74 3.12
CA THR A 379 10.67 -21.48 3.64
C THR A 379 9.15 -21.37 3.56
N GLY A 380 8.51 -22.25 2.77
CA GLY A 380 7.07 -22.32 2.54
C GLY A 380 6.24 -22.53 3.80
N TYR A 381 4.94 -22.25 3.69
CA TYR A 381 3.98 -22.46 4.76
C TYR A 381 3.83 -23.95 5.10
N LEU A 382 3.49 -24.78 4.11
CA LEU A 382 3.46 -26.24 4.25
C LEU A 382 4.83 -26.86 3.91
N ARG A 383 5.68 -27.07 4.93
CA ARG A 383 7.08 -27.52 4.77
C ARG A 383 7.26 -29.03 4.69
N LYS A 384 6.31 -29.78 5.25
CA LYS A 384 6.34 -31.24 5.35
C LYS A 384 4.99 -31.81 4.97
N LYS A 385 4.97 -33.09 4.60
CA LYS A 385 3.72 -33.80 4.34
C LYS A 385 2.92 -33.85 5.63
N ILE A 386 1.62 -33.67 5.53
CA ILE A 386 0.67 -33.79 6.64
C ILE A 386 -0.24 -34.99 6.37
N SER A 387 -0.83 -35.56 7.43
CA SER A 387 -1.82 -36.61 7.23
C SER A 387 -3.13 -36.03 6.70
N ILE A 388 -3.92 -36.86 6.03
CA ILE A 388 -5.25 -36.45 5.58
C ILE A 388 -6.19 -36.12 6.75
N ASN A 389 -6.02 -36.77 7.91
CA ASN A 389 -6.79 -36.44 9.09
C ASN A 389 -6.35 -35.09 9.69
N HIS A 390 -5.05 -34.78 9.68
CA HIS A 390 -4.56 -33.45 10.07
C HIS A 390 -5.18 -32.36 9.20
N PHE A 391 -5.19 -32.54 7.88
CA PHE A 391 -5.85 -31.60 6.99
C PHE A 391 -7.35 -31.48 7.27
N LYS A 392 -8.05 -32.61 7.49
CA LYS A 392 -9.48 -32.61 7.81
C LYS A 392 -9.80 -31.75 9.04
N LEU A 393 -9.01 -31.89 10.09
CA LEU A 393 -9.22 -31.16 11.35
C LEU A 393 -8.93 -29.66 11.23
N ASN A 394 -8.04 -29.29 10.31
CA ASN A 394 -7.59 -27.91 10.11
C ASN A 394 -8.17 -27.25 8.85
N TYR A 395 -9.17 -27.84 8.19
CA TYR A 395 -9.78 -27.30 6.97
C TYR A 395 -11.23 -26.88 7.20
N TYR A 396 -11.55 -25.62 6.87
CA TYR A 396 -12.87 -25.05 7.12
C TYR A 396 -13.67 -24.76 5.85
N GLY A 397 -12.99 -24.55 4.72
CA GLY A 397 -13.66 -24.26 3.45
C GLY A 397 -12.76 -23.62 2.40
N TYR A 398 -13.36 -23.22 1.28
CA TYR A 398 -12.68 -22.45 0.25
C TYR A 398 -13.57 -21.40 -0.41
N ILE A 399 -12.93 -20.42 -1.02
CA ILE A 399 -13.49 -19.53 -2.03
C ILE A 399 -12.75 -19.81 -3.32
N ILE A 400 -13.49 -20.01 -4.42
CA ILE A 400 -12.93 -20.06 -5.76
C ILE A 400 -13.37 -18.83 -6.55
N CYS A 401 -12.46 -18.28 -7.35
CA CYS A 401 -12.73 -17.14 -8.21
C CYS A 401 -12.04 -17.25 -9.57
N LYS A 402 -12.72 -16.83 -10.64
CA LYS A 402 -12.22 -16.81 -12.02
C LYS A 402 -12.70 -15.59 -12.79
#